data_AF-A0A7S3Q8U4-F1
#
_entry.id   AF-A0A7S3Q8U4-F1
#
_cell.length_a   1.000
_cell.length_b   1.000
_cell.length_c   1.000
_cell.angle_alpha   90.00
_cell.angle_beta   90.00
_cell.angle_gamma   90.00
#
_symmetry.space_group_name_H-M   'P 1'
#
loop_
_entity.id
_entity.type
_entity.pdbx_description
1 polymer ?
#
loop_
_entity_poly.entity_id
_entity_poly.type
_entity_poly.pdbx_seq_one_letter_code
_entity_poly.pdbx_strand_id
1 'polypeptide(L)'
;DIGFEWTHVPAGISFEERVLDLEDFKNKFGHCDVSQSSPGYKSLGVWCAQTRYANRQFKLKAKRKRKRLSKDNIKRLNDIGFVWTKAAYRSFERPATVPRAFEERLLELEDF
;
A
#
# COMPACT_ATOMS: atom_id res chain seq x y z
N ASP A 1 -17.76 -11.70 3.42
CA ASP A 1 -17.92 -10.24 3.25
C ASP A 1 -17.31 -9.48 4.39
N ILE A 2 -16.27 -8.71 4.10
CA ILE A 2 -15.73 -7.71 5.01
C ILE A 2 -15.86 -6.37 4.29
N GLY A 3 -16.98 -5.68 4.52
CA GLY A 3 -17.28 -4.35 3.98
C GLY A 3 -16.46 -3.28 4.70
N PHE A 4 -15.14 -3.29 4.51
CA PHE A 4 -14.27 -2.28 5.09
C PHE A 4 -14.34 -1.00 4.24
N GLU A 5 -14.90 0.06 4.81
CA GLU A 5 -15.01 1.35 4.14
C GLU A 5 -13.66 2.09 4.22
N TRP A 6 -12.89 1.98 3.15
CA TRP A 6 -11.51 2.50 3.04
C TRP A 6 -11.35 4.02 3.11
N THR A 7 -12.48 4.75 3.15
CA THR A 7 -12.61 6.19 2.97
C THR A 7 -12.39 6.98 4.27
N HIS A 8 -12.70 6.40 5.44
CA HIS A 8 -12.60 7.08 6.73
C HIS A 8 -11.38 6.61 7.53
N VAL A 9 -10.53 7.56 7.93
CA VAL A 9 -9.37 7.29 8.79
C VAL A 9 -9.71 7.70 10.22
N PRO A 10 -10.13 6.78 11.11
CA PRO A 10 -10.15 7.09 12.53
C PRO A 10 -8.74 7.46 12.99
N ALA A 11 -8.63 8.52 13.79
CA ALA A 11 -7.39 8.89 14.45
C ALA A 11 -7.03 7.76 15.43
N GLY A 12 -6.08 6.89 15.07
CA GLY A 12 -5.69 5.76 15.92
C GLY A 12 -5.20 4.50 15.21
N ILE A 13 -5.35 4.38 13.89
CA ILE A 13 -4.95 3.16 13.17
C ILE A 13 -3.45 2.87 13.36
N SER A 14 -3.17 1.68 13.89
CA SER A 14 -1.85 1.15 14.16
C SER A 14 -1.11 0.74 12.88
N PHE A 15 0.19 0.44 13.01
CA PHE A 15 0.96 -0.07 11.88
C PHE A 15 0.45 -1.43 11.40
N GLU A 16 0.08 -2.32 12.33
CA GLU A 16 -0.39 -3.66 12.00
C GLU A 16 -1.74 -3.64 11.26
N GLU A 17 -2.67 -2.80 11.67
CA GLU A 17 -3.94 -2.61 10.94
C GLU A 17 -3.68 -2.16 9.50
N ARG A 18 -2.70 -1.29 9.27
CA ARG A 18 -2.31 -0.88 7.91
C ARG A 18 -1.61 -1.96 7.09
N VAL A 19 -0.96 -2.91 7.76
CA VAL A 19 -0.38 -4.07 7.11
C VAL A 19 -1.49 -5.03 6.69
N LEU A 20 -2.46 -5.29 7.57
CA LEU A 20 -3.65 -6.10 7.26
C LEU A 20 -4.41 -5.48 6.08
N ASP A 21 -4.63 -4.17 6.14
CA ASP A 21 -5.25 -3.42 5.05
C ASP A 21 -4.57 -3.69 3.68
N LEU A 22 -3.24 -3.70 3.68
CA LEU A 22 -2.44 -3.89 2.49
C LEU A 22 -2.41 -5.35 2.03
N GLU A 23 -2.51 -6.31 2.95
CA GLU A 23 -2.71 -7.73 2.65
C GLU A 23 -4.06 -7.94 1.96
N ASP A 24 -5.13 -7.31 2.46
CA ASP A 24 -6.47 -7.38 1.82
C ASP A 24 -6.48 -6.74 0.43
N PHE A 25 -5.87 -5.56 0.29
CA PHE A 25 -5.69 -4.93 -1.02
C PHE A 25 -4.92 -5.85 -1.97
N LYS A 26 -3.84 -6.48 -1.50
CA LYS A 26 -3.07 -7.43 -2.31
C LYS A 26 -3.90 -8.65 -2.70
N ASN A 27 -4.72 -9.18 -1.79
CA ASN A 27 -5.60 -10.30 -2.09
C ASN A 27 -6.64 -9.93 -3.16
N LYS A 28 -7.16 -8.69 -3.13
CA LYS A 28 -8.14 -8.19 -4.09
C LYS A 28 -7.55 -7.84 -5.47
N PHE A 29 -6.37 -7.24 -5.51
CA PHE A 29 -5.79 -6.68 -6.75
C PHE A 29 -4.50 -7.37 -7.22
N GLY A 30 -3.97 -8.32 -6.45
CA GLY A 30 -2.75 -9.06 -6.76
C GLY A 30 -1.45 -8.30 -6.52
N HIS A 31 -1.50 -7.07 -5.99
CA HIS A 31 -0.31 -6.24 -5.78
C HIS A 31 -0.43 -5.30 -4.57
N CYS A 32 0.71 -4.81 -4.07
CA CYS A 32 0.77 -3.81 -2.98
C CYS A 32 1.02 -2.37 -3.49
N ASP A 33 0.90 -2.09 -4.79
CA ASP A 33 1.04 -0.74 -5.34
C ASP A 33 -0.26 0.06 -5.27
N VAL A 34 -0.59 0.57 -4.08
CA VAL A 34 -1.80 1.38 -3.84
C VAL A 34 -1.54 2.82 -4.25
N SER A 35 -2.36 3.36 -5.17
CA SER A 35 -2.27 4.77 -5.57
C SER A 35 -2.93 5.68 -4.54
N GLN A 36 -2.37 6.88 -4.34
CA GLN A 36 -3.04 7.94 -3.55
C GLN A 36 -4.32 8.46 -4.22
N SER A 37 -4.48 8.21 -5.52
CA SER A 37 -5.66 8.59 -6.30
C SER A 37 -6.71 7.49 -6.37
N SER A 38 -6.47 6.30 -5.80
CA SER A 38 -7.43 5.20 -5.78
C SER A 38 -8.69 5.60 -5.00
N PRO A 39 -9.88 5.62 -5.63
CA PRO A 39 -11.15 5.75 -4.92
C PRO A 39 -11.31 4.60 -3.91
N GLY A 40 -11.87 4.88 -2.74
CA GLY A 40 -11.84 3.92 -1.63
C GLY A 40 -10.46 3.92 -0.95
N TYR A 41 -9.38 3.56 -1.63
CA TYR A 41 -8.07 3.28 -0.98
C TYR A 41 -7.16 4.49 -0.76
N LYS A 42 -7.64 5.72 -0.92
CA LYS A 42 -6.85 6.95 -0.75
C LYS A 42 -6.09 6.99 0.58
N SER A 43 -6.75 6.58 1.66
CA SER A 43 -6.18 6.48 3.01
C SER A 43 -4.95 5.56 3.05
N LEU A 44 -5.10 4.36 2.49
CA LEU A 44 -4.04 3.35 2.40
C LEU A 44 -2.91 3.81 1.45
N GLY A 45 -3.24 4.43 0.32
CA GLY A 45 -2.27 5.00 -0.61
C GLY A 45 -1.43 6.12 0.00
N VAL A 46 -2.05 7.00 0.81
CA VAL A 46 -1.32 8.03 1.57
C VAL A 46 -0.38 7.39 2.58
N TRP A 47 -0.84 6.38 3.32
CA TRP A 47 0.02 5.64 4.25
C TRP A 47 1.20 4.98 3.53
N CYS A 48 0.97 4.31 2.40
CA CYS A 48 2.02 3.71 1.58
C CYS A 48 3.10 4.73 1.17
N ALA A 49 2.69 5.93 0.74
CA ALA A 49 3.62 6.99 0.37
C ALA A 49 4.44 7.51 1.57
N GLN A 50 3.79 7.68 2.73
CA GLN A 50 4.46 8.06 3.97
C GLN A 50 5.47 6.99 4.42
N THR A 51 5.12 5.72 4.31
CA THR A 51 5.98 4.56 4.60
C THR A 51 7.20 4.53 3.68
N ARG A 52 7.04 4.72 2.36
CA ARG A 52 8.17 4.82 1.41
C ARG A 52 9.06 6.01 1.75
N TYR A 53 8.47 7.17 2.08
CA TYR A 53 9.22 8.36 2.47
C TYR A 53 10.03 8.13 3.76
N ALA A 54 9.42 7.54 4.79
CA ALA A 54 10.08 7.24 6.07
C ALA A 54 11.28 6.30 5.88
N ASN A 55 11.14 5.25 5.07
CA ASN A 55 12.26 4.35 4.76
C ASN A 55 13.39 5.08 4.00
N ARG A 56 13.06 5.96 3.03
CA ARG A 56 14.07 6.77 2.35
C ARG A 56 14.84 7.66 3.33
N GLN A 57 14.15 8.32 4.26
CA GLN A 57 14.81 9.14 5.28
C GLN A 57 15.67 8.31 6.23
N PHE A 58 15.21 7.11 6.61
CA PHE A 58 15.98 6.16 7.41
C PHE A 58 17.31 5.78 6.73
N LYS A 59 17.26 5.42 5.44
CA LYS A 59 18.45 5.09 4.64
C LYS A 59 19.42 6.26 4.49
N LEU A 60 18.91 7.48 4.35
CA LEU A 60 19.72 8.70 4.23
C LEU A 60 20.27 9.21 5.57
N LYS A 61 20.00 8.54 6.70
CA LYS A 61 20.35 8.99 8.06
C LYS A 61 19.93 10.45 8.33
N ALA A 62 18.84 10.90 7.71
CA ALA A 62 18.39 12.28 7.83
C ALA A 62 17.95 12.58 9.28
N LYS A 63 18.36 13.72 9.84
CA LYS A 63 18.06 14.16 11.22
C LYS A 63 16.57 14.46 11.51
N ARG A 64 15.64 14.13 10.62
CA ARG A 64 14.22 14.49 10.78
C ARG A 64 13.52 13.62 11.84
N LYS A 65 12.80 14.28 12.75
CA LYS A 65 12.04 13.68 13.88
C LYS A 65 10.75 12.94 13.47
N ARG A 66 10.62 12.41 12.25
CA ARG A 66 9.42 11.62 11.89
C ARG A 66 9.56 10.19 12.41
N LYS A 67 8.44 9.53 12.73
CA LYS A 67 8.38 8.12 13.15
C LYS A 67 9.20 7.29 12.15
N ARG A 68 10.35 6.79 12.62
CA ARG A 68 11.22 5.91 11.82
C ARG A 68 10.55 4.55 11.79
N LEU A 69 10.53 3.92 10.62
CA LEU A 69 10.16 2.51 10.54
C LEU A 69 11.21 1.70 11.32
N SER A 70 10.75 0.81 12.19
CA SER A 70 11.61 -0.19 12.81
C SER A 70 12.09 -1.19 11.75
N LYS A 71 13.15 -1.95 12.07
CA LYS A 71 13.62 -3.03 11.20
C LYS A 71 12.53 -4.10 11.03
N ASP A 72 11.79 -4.40 12.09
CA ASP A 72 10.72 -5.40 12.08
C ASP A 72 9.56 -4.98 11.18
N ASN A 73 9.16 -3.70 11.22
CA ASN A 73 8.14 -3.15 10.34
C ASN A 73 8.57 -3.22 8.87
N ILE A 74 9.85 -2.97 8.57
CA ILE A 74 10.39 -3.11 7.22
C ILE A 74 10.37 -4.58 6.79
N LYS A 75 10.74 -5.51 7.68
CA LYS A 75 10.69 -6.95 7.39
C LYS A 75 9.25 -7.39 7.09
N ARG A 76 8.28 -7.00 7.92
CA ARG A 76 6.87 -7.34 7.72
C ARG A 76 6.35 -6.85 6.36
N LEU A 77 6.68 -5.62 5.98
CA LEU A 77 6.35 -5.08 4.67
C LEU A 77 7.01 -5.84 3.52
N ASN A 78 8.26 -6.29 3.68
CA ASN A 78 8.92 -7.12 2.68
C ASN A 78 8.26 -8.49 2.54
N ASP A 79 7.89 -9.13 3.65
CA ASP A 79 7.29 -10.46 3.68
C ASP A 79 5.95 -10.47 2.90
N ILE A 80 5.20 -9.36 2.92
CA ILE A 80 3.96 -9.22 2.15
C ILE A 80 4.17 -8.72 0.71
N GLY A 81 5.40 -8.41 0.31
CA GLY A 81 5.73 -7.95 -1.04
C GLY A 81 5.52 -6.45 -1.29
N PHE A 82 5.64 -5.62 -0.24
CA PHE A 82 5.50 -4.17 -0.38
C PHE A 82 6.56 -3.57 -1.31
N VAL A 83 6.09 -2.78 -2.27
CA VAL A 83 6.93 -2.19 -3.29
C VAL A 83 7.51 -0.87 -2.79
N TRP A 84 8.81 -0.85 -2.46
CA TRP A 84 9.46 0.36 -1.97
C TRP A 84 9.75 1.41 -3.06
N THR A 85 9.91 0.99 -4.32
CA THR A 85 10.20 1.86 -5.46
C THR A 85 9.44 1.40 -6.71
N LYS A 86 9.03 2.33 -7.58
CA LYS A 86 8.39 2.00 -8.87
C LYS A 86 9.31 1.24 -9.84
N ALA A 87 10.62 1.25 -9.60
CA ALA A 87 11.57 0.45 -10.36
C ALA A 87 11.47 -1.05 -10.01
N ALA A 88 11.36 -1.37 -8.71
CA ALA A 88 11.17 -2.75 -8.24
C ALA A 88 9.85 -3.39 -8.73
N TYR A 89 8.83 -2.56 -8.98
CA TYR A 89 7.56 -2.98 -9.58
C TYR A 89 7.71 -3.54 -11.00
N ARG A 90 8.75 -3.14 -11.75
CA ARG A 90 8.97 -3.66 -13.11
C ARG A 90 9.62 -5.04 -13.13
N SER A 91 10.31 -5.41 -12.05
CA SER A 91 11.08 -6.65 -11.94
C SER A 91 10.33 -7.80 -11.27
N PHE A 92 9.33 -7.49 -10.43
CA PHE A 92 8.33 -8.49 -10.06
C PHE A 92 7.37 -8.58 -11.23
N GLU A 93 7.44 -9.68 -11.98
CA GLU A 93 6.65 -9.94 -13.18
C GLU A 93 5.22 -9.42 -13.02
N ARG A 94 4.96 -8.29 -13.68
CA ARG A 94 3.60 -7.81 -13.83
C ARG A 94 3.03 -8.60 -15.00
N PRO A 95 1.99 -9.43 -14.81
CA PRO A 95 1.29 -10.01 -15.94
C PRO A 95 0.89 -8.84 -16.87
N ALA A 96 1.22 -8.95 -18.14
CA ALA A 96 0.98 -7.90 -19.14
C ALA A 96 -0.50 -7.47 -19.21
N THR A 97 -1.39 -8.27 -18.63
CA THR A 97 -2.85 -8.18 -18.59
C THR A 97 -3.42 -7.31 -17.47
N VAL A 98 -2.60 -6.61 -16.66
CA VAL A 98 -3.11 -5.62 -15.70
C VAL A 98 -2.86 -4.21 -16.23
N PRO A 99 -3.84 -3.59 -16.93
CA PRO A 99 -3.77 -2.20 -17.33
C PRO A 99 -3.34 -1.30 -16.17
N ARG A 100 -2.53 -0.31 -16.49
CA ARG A 100 -2.12 0.73 -15.53
C ARG A 100 -3.24 1.75 -15.30
N ALA A 101 -4.18 1.79 -16.24
CA ALA A 101 -5.38 2.60 -16.16
C ALA A 101 -6.34 1.88 -15.22
N PHE A 102 -6.68 2.56 -14.11
CA PHE A 102 -7.75 2.25 -13.14
C PHE A 102 -7.51 0.95 -12.35
N GLU A 103 -8.07 0.87 -11.16
CA GLU A 103 -8.50 -0.41 -10.60
C GLU A 103 -9.60 -1.02 -11.52
N GLU A 104 -9.39 -1.04 -12.88
CA GLU A 104 -10.20 -1.30 -14.12
C GLU A 104 -11.67 -1.70 -14.02
N ARG A 105 -11.88 -2.48 -12.97
CA ARG A 105 -12.93 -3.45 -12.76
C ARG A 105 -13.12 -3.75 -11.26
N LEU A 106 -12.99 -2.76 -10.38
CA LEU A 106 -14.02 -2.57 -9.34
C LEU A 106 -15.41 -2.34 -9.98
N LEU A 107 -15.41 -1.96 -11.27
CA LEU A 107 -16.47 -1.29 -12.02
C LEU A 107 -17.22 -2.16 -13.04
N GLU A 108 -17.21 -3.49 -12.89
CA GLU A 108 -18.19 -4.33 -13.61
C GLU A 108 -18.82 -5.45 -12.77
N LEU A 109 -18.42 -5.72 -11.52
CA LEU A 109 -18.85 -6.93 -10.80
C LEU A 109 -19.12 -6.77 -9.29
N GLU A 110 -19.29 -5.55 -8.80
CA GLU A 110 -20.32 -5.35 -7.76
C GLU A 110 -21.74 -5.28 -8.38
N ASP A 111 -21.88 -5.50 -9.70
CA ASP A 111 -23.15 -5.61 -10.45
C ASP A 111 -23.91 -6.94 -10.20
N PHE A 112 -24.02 -7.36 -8.93
CA PHE A 112 -25.14 -8.16 -8.42
C PHE A 112 -25.54 -7.65 -7.03
#